data_AF-A0A354M1U1-F1
#
_entry.id   AF-A0A354M1U1-F1
#
_cell.length_a   1.000
_cell.length_b   1.000
_cell.length_c   1.000
_cell.angle_alpha   90.00
_cell.angle_beta   90.00
_cell.angle_gamma   90.00
#
_symmetry.space_group_name_H-M   'P 1'
#
loop_
_entity.id
_entity.type
_entity.pdbx_description
1 polymer ?
#
loop_
_entity_poly.entity_id
_entity_poly.type
_entity_poly.pdbx_seq_one_letter_code
_entity_poly.pdbx_strand_id
1 'polypeptide(L)' 'DEVVKLSGYSKASIYKFTHRRLIPFHKPAHGGRRLVFIRQEVEEWMKQNTCPSIEQECNYRIENITTHRS' A
#
# COMPACT_ATOMS: atom_id res chain seq x y z
N ASP A 1 -6.33 -1.10 16.36
CA ASP A 1 -5.15 -0.21 16.28
C ASP A 1 -3.92 -0.84 15.63
N GLU A 2 -3.94 -2.11 15.22
CA GLU A 2 -2.75 -2.74 14.60
C GLU A 2 -2.32 -2.09 13.29
N VAL A 3 -3.27 -1.74 12.41
CA VAL A 3 -2.97 -1.04 11.15
C VAL A 3 -2.28 0.31 11.38
N VAL A 4 -2.65 1.04 12.45
CA VAL A 4 -2.02 2.31 12.85
C VAL A 4 -0.57 2.08 13.29
N LYS A 5 -0.32 1.02 14.07
CA LYS A 5 1.04 0.66 14.50
C LYS A 5 1.91 0.19 13.33
N LEU A 6 1.31 -0.56 12.39
CA LEU A 6 1.99 -1.11 11.23
C LEU A 6 2.37 -0.05 10.20
N SER A 7 1.43 0.83 9.85
CA SER A 7 1.62 1.81 8.78
C SER A 7 2.23 3.13 9.29
N GLY A 8 2.27 3.35 10.60
CA GLY A 8 2.69 4.62 11.22
C GLY A 8 1.72 5.79 11.02
N TYR A 9 0.57 5.57 10.38
CA TYR A 9 -0.42 6.62 10.13
C TYR A 9 -1.35 6.79 11.33
N SER A 10 -1.78 8.04 11.58
CA SER A 10 -2.82 8.30 12.57
C SER A 10 -4.12 7.56 12.25
N LYS A 11 -4.92 7.26 13.27
CA LYS A 11 -6.24 6.63 13.10
C LYS A 11 -7.16 7.44 12.18
N ALA A 12 -7.13 8.77 12.27
CA ALA A 12 -7.89 9.65 11.39
C ALA A 12 -7.47 9.50 9.92
N SER A 13 -6.17 9.38 9.64
CA SER A 13 -5.65 9.12 8.31
C SER A 13 -6.15 7.77 7.77
N ILE A 14 -6.08 6.71 8.59
CA ILE A 14 -6.62 5.39 8.21
C ILE A 14 -8.13 5.45 7.90
N TYR A 15 -8.91 6.19 8.69
CA TYR A 15 -10.34 6.41 8.39
C TYR A 15 -10.54 7.15 7.05
N LYS A 16 -9.73 8.16 6.76
CA LYS A 16 -9.79 8.88 5.48
C LYS A 16 -9.44 7.96 4.31
N PHE A 17 -8.43 7.12 4.46
CA PHE A 17 -8.01 6.16 3.43
C PHE A 17 -9.07 5.08 3.20
N THR A 18 -9.65 4.52 4.26
CA THR A 18 -10.75 3.55 4.12
C THR A 18 -11.97 4.15 3.45
N HIS A 19 -12.37 5.36 3.84
CA HIS A 19 -13.51 6.05 3.23
C HIS A 19 -13.28 6.28 1.73
N ARG A 20 -12.06 6.67 1.35
CA ARG A 20 -11.64 6.90 -0.05
C ARG A 20 -11.25 5.62 -0.80
N ARG A 21 -11.36 4.44 -0.18
CA ARG A 21 -10.92 3.14 -0.74
C ARG A 21 -9.45 3.12 -1.20
N LEU A 22 -8.60 3.86 -0.50
CA LEU A 22 -7.17 3.95 -0.80
C LEU A 22 -6.33 2.88 -0.10
N ILE A 23 -6.84 2.30 0.99
CA ILE A 23 -6.18 1.21 1.74
C ILE A 23 -7.06 -0.04 1.66
N PRO A 24 -6.48 -1.25 1.51
CA PRO A 24 -7.24 -2.50 1.53
C PRO A 24 -7.94 -2.71 2.88
N PHE A 25 -9.21 -3.12 2.83
CA PHE A 25 -9.97 -3.54 4.01
C PHE A 25 -11.15 -4.44 3.62
N HIS A 26 -11.58 -5.28 4.56
CA HIS A 26 -12.66 -6.24 4.38
C HIS A 26 -13.85 -5.90 5.26
N LYS A 27 -15.04 -6.17 4.71
CA LYS A 27 -16.30 -6.10 5.45
C LYS A 27 -16.66 -7.50 5.94
N PRO A 28 -17.08 -7.67 7.20
CA PRO A 28 -17.52 -8.97 7.70
C PRO A 28 -18.79 -9.43 6.96
N ALA A 29 -18.83 -10.71 6.58
CA ALA A 29 -19.94 -11.29 5.80
C ALA A 29 -21.32 -11.17 6.48
N HIS A 30 -21.34 -11.13 7.80
CA HIS A 30 -22.55 -11.02 8.63
C HIS A 30 -23.02 -9.57 8.85
N GLY A 31 -22.54 -8.60 8.05
CA GLY A 31 -23.06 -7.22 8.07
C GLY A 31 -22.60 -6.36 9.26
N GLY A 32 -21.54 -6.77 9.96
CA GLY A 32 -20.95 -6.00 11.05
C GLY A 32 -20.35 -4.66 10.61
N ARG A 33 -20.39 -3.65 11.50
CA ARG A 33 -19.81 -2.32 11.25
C ARG A 33 -18.28 -2.28 11.36
N ARG A 34 -17.66 -3.33 11.92
CA ARG A 34 -16.22 -3.36 12.18
C ARG A 34 -15.48 -3.76 10.90
N LEU A 35 -14.61 -2.86 10.42
CA LEU A 35 -13.71 -3.16 9.31
C LEU A 35 -12.59 -4.10 9.78
N VAL A 36 -12.23 -5.04 8.91
CA VAL A 36 -11.13 -5.97 9.11
C VAL A 36 -9.99 -5.58 8.17
N PHE A 37 -8.76 -5.58 8.68
CA PHE A 37 -7.57 -5.33 7.90
C PHE A 37 -6.71 -6.59 7.93
N ILE A 38 -6.36 -7.11 6.76
CA ILE A 38 -5.41 -8.21 6.65
C ILE A 38 -4.01 -7.62 6.62
N ARG A 39 -3.15 -8.08 7.54
CA ARG A 39 -1.80 -7.54 7.68
C ARG A 39 -1.00 -7.59 6.38
N GLN A 40 -1.01 -8.74 5.70
CA GLN A 40 -0.27 -8.95 4.46
C GLN A 40 -0.68 -7.96 3.36
N GLU A 41 -1.99 -7.75 3.15
CA GLU A 41 -2.49 -6.81 2.15
C GLU A 41 -2.07 -5.37 2.45
N VAL A 42 -2.07 -4.98 3.72
CA VAL A 42 -1.59 -3.65 4.13
C VAL A 42 -0.09 -3.52 3.89
N GLU A 43 0.71 -4.55 4.18
CA GLU A 43 2.16 -4.55 3.93
C GLU A 43 2.48 -4.47 2.42
N GLU A 44 1.77 -5.22 1.58
CA GLU A 44 1.91 -5.15 0.13
C GLU A 44 1.52 -3.78 -0.42
N TRP A 45 0.40 -3.22 0.06
CA TRP A 45 -0.03 -1.86 -0.31
C TRP A 45 1.00 -0.79 0.07
N MET A 46 1.64 -0.92 1.24
CA MET A 46 2.71 0.00 1.65
C MET A 46 3.91 -0.07 0.71
N LYS A 47 4.27 -1.28 0.23
CA LYS A 47 5.35 -1.49 -0.75
C LYS A 47 5.02 -0.94 -2.15
N GLN A 48 3.74 -0.87 -2.52
CA GLN A 48 3.34 -0.31 -3.82
C GLN A 48 3.47 1.22 -3.88
N ASN A 49 3.38 1.89 -2.73
CA ASN A 49 3.47 3.35 -2.64
C ASN A 49 4.87 3.84 -2.22
N THR A 50 5.89 2.96 -2.22
CA THR A 50 7.27 3.39 -1.97
C THR A 50 7.82 4.16 -3.16
N CYS A 51 8.41 5.31 -2.88
CA CYS A 51 9.28 5.98 -3.85
C CYS A 51 10.47 5.05 -4.13
N PRO A 52 10.77 4.72 -5.40
CA PRO A 52 11.94 3.91 -5.72
C PRO A 52 13.20 4.59 -5.18
N SER A 53 14.16 3.80 -4.71
CA SER A 53 15.48 4.33 -4.40
C SER A 53 16.12 4.88 -5.68
N ILE A 54 17.09 5.77 -5.53
CA ILE A 54 17.86 6.31 -6.67
C ILE A 54 18.45 5.16 -7.50
N GLU A 55 18.94 4.11 -6.85
CA GLU A 55 19.49 2.92 -7.50
C GLU A 55 18.43 2.14 -8.30
N GLN A 56 17.25 1.92 -7.73
CA GLN A 56 16.15 1.23 -8.42
C GLN A 56 15.68 2.03 -9.66
N GLU A 57 15.57 3.34 -9.52
CA GLU A 57 15.23 4.24 -10.63
C GLU A 57 16.31 4.22 -11.73
N CYS A 58 17.60 4.23 -11.35
CA CYS A 58 18.70 4.11 -12.31
C CYS A 58 18.68 2.77 -13.07
N ASN A 59 18.47 1.66 -12.38
CA ASN A 59 18.42 0.33 -13.01
C ASN A 59 17.25 0.21 -13.99
N TYR A 60 16.05 0.68 -13.61
CA TYR A 60 14.90 0.71 -14.50
C TYR A 60 15.16 1.53 -15.78
N ARG A 61 15.82 2.69 -15.64
CA ARG A 61 16.20 3.51 -16.80
C ARG A 61 17.19 2.80 -17.70
N ILE A 62 18.19 2.11 -17.14
CA ILE A 62 19.18 1.35 -17.91
C ILE A 62 18.50 0.21 -18.67
N GLU A 63 17.64 -0.58 -18.04
CA GLU A 63 16.90 -1.69 -18.67
C GLU A 63 16.01 -1.24 -19.83
N ASN A 64 15.32 -0.12 -19.69
CA ASN A 64 14.48 0.40 -20.78
C ASN A 64 15.31 0.93 -21.96
N ILE A 65 16.49 1.49 -21.72
CA ILE A 65 17.39 1.93 -22.78
C ILE A 65 17.99 0.74 -23.53
N THR A 66 18.37 -0.34 -22.83
CA THR A 66 18.96 -1.54 -23.46
C THR A 66 17.92 -2.37 -24.22
N THR A 67 16.69 -2.45 -23.71
CA THR A 67 15.58 -3.19 -24.34
C THR A 67 15.16 -2.58 -25.68
N HIS A 68 15.18 -1.26 -25.82
CA HIS A 68 14.84 -0.57 -27.08
C HIS A 68 16.00 -0.49 -28.09
N ARG A 69 17.19 -0.99 -27.73
CA ARG A 69 18.38 -0.96 -28.60
C ARG A 69 18.74 -2.33 -29.19
N SER A 70 17.96 -3.37 -28.90
CA SER A 70 18.14 -4.75 -29.36
C SER A 70 17.13 -5.14 -30.42
#